data_AF-A0A9R1TNF9-F1
#
_entry.id   AF-A0A9R1TNF9-F1
#
_cell.length_a   1.000
_cell.length_b   1.000
_cell.length_c   1.000
_cell.angle_alpha   90.00
_cell.angle_beta   90.00
_cell.angle_gamma   90.00
#
_symmetry.space_group_name_H-M   'P 1'
#
loop_
_entity.id
_entity.type
_entity.pdbx_description
1 polymer ?
#
loop_
_entity_poly.entity_id
_entity_poly.type
_entity_poly.pdbx_seq_one_letter_code
_entity_poly.pdbx_strand_id
1 'polypeptide(L)'
;MEYPEQQRIDECWDRLISDVYIPSLLPLLFRHGVFHHYNCNLNYWMNDLYSEKTAQEVFSTIKKCGPHAFAGLVLCLAHLGHYDIIHSMEHGSLPSTTEQKRGFWKKIAGALRNSLRKRDGFEAVPNEIN
;
A
#
# COMPACT_ATOMS: atom_id res chain seq x y z
N MET A 1 22.65 4.61 4.95
CA MET A 1 21.55 5.02 5.85
C MET A 1 20.37 4.16 5.46
N GLU A 2 20.07 3.12 6.25
CA GLU A 2 18.81 2.40 6.09
C GLU A 2 17.68 3.32 6.55
N TYR A 3 16.66 3.44 5.72
CA TYR A 3 15.48 4.21 6.07
C TYR A 3 14.67 3.40 7.11
N PRO A 4 14.16 4.01 8.19
CA PRO A 4 13.33 3.32 9.18
C PRO A 4 12.19 2.49 8.56
N GLU A 5 11.68 2.96 7.41
CA GLU A 5 10.66 2.31 6.60
C GLU A 5 11.11 0.97 6.00
N GLN A 6 12.39 0.82 5.67
CA GLN A 6 12.96 -0.42 5.13
C GLN A 6 12.98 -1.53 6.19
N GLN A 7 13.38 -1.18 7.41
CA GLN A 7 13.39 -2.10 8.54
C GLN A 7 11.97 -2.57 8.91
N ARG A 8 10.98 -1.67 8.83
CA ARG A 8 9.57 -2.00 9.08
C ARG A 8 8.98 -2.95 8.04
N ILE A 9 9.43 -2.86 6.78
CA ILE A 9 9.09 -3.84 5.74
C ILE A 9 9.72 -5.19 6.06
N ASP A 10 11.00 -5.21 6.48
CA ASP A 10 11.71 -6.44 6.82
C ASP A 10 11.06 -7.17 8.01
N GLU A 11 10.64 -6.44 9.04
CA GLU A 11 9.93 -7.00 10.20
C GLU A 11 8.58 -7.64 9.86
N CYS A 12 7.97 -7.24 8.74
CA CYS A 12 6.69 -7.76 8.27
C CYS A 12 6.81 -8.61 7.00
N TRP A 13 8.04 -8.96 6.59
CA TRP A 13 8.34 -9.56 5.28
C TRP A 13 7.58 -10.86 5.03
N ASP A 14 7.62 -11.79 5.99
CA ASP A 14 6.96 -13.10 5.84
C ASP A 14 5.44 -12.94 5.69
N ARG A 15 4.83 -12.03 6.46
CA ARG A 15 3.38 -11.75 6.40
C ARG A 15 3.00 -11.03 5.12
N LEU A 16 3.83 -10.11 4.65
CA LEU A 16 3.63 -9.44 3.37
C LEU A 16 3.58 -10.45 2.22
N ILE A 17 4.46 -11.44 2.23
CA ILE A 17 4.56 -12.44 1.17
C ILE A 17 3.43 -13.47 1.28
N SER A 18 3.13 -13.95 2.48
CA SER A 18 2.12 -14.99 2.72
C SER A 18 0.69 -14.47 2.60
N ASP A 19 0.41 -13.29 3.18
CA ASP A 19 -0.97 -12.88 3.45
C ASP A 19 -1.50 -11.88 2.42
N VAL A 20 -0.62 -11.19 1.68
CA VAL A 20 -1.03 -10.14 0.74
C VAL A 20 -1.15 -10.67 -0.67
N TYR A 21 -2.35 -10.60 -1.21
CA TYR A 21 -2.64 -11.06 -2.56
C TYR A 21 -2.17 -10.05 -3.63
N ILE A 22 -1.05 -10.38 -4.28
CA ILE A 22 -0.38 -9.51 -5.26
C ILE A 22 -1.28 -9.06 -6.43
N PRO A 23 -2.11 -9.92 -7.06
CA PRO A 23 -2.98 -9.48 -8.16
C PRO A 23 -3.94 -8.35 -7.77
N SER A 24 -4.36 -8.26 -6.50
CA SER A 24 -5.18 -7.15 -6.00
C SER A 24 -4.35 -5.96 -5.52
N LEU A 25 -3.13 -6.18 -5.03
CA LEU A 25 -2.24 -5.13 -4.57
C LEU A 25 -1.63 -4.32 -5.72
N LEU A 26 -1.16 -5.00 -6.78
CA LEU A 26 -0.44 -4.39 -7.90
C LEU A 26 -1.18 -3.18 -8.51
N PRO A 27 -2.47 -3.27 -8.92
CA PRO A 27 -3.18 -2.13 -9.52
C PRO A 27 -3.32 -0.96 -8.54
N LEU A 28 -3.41 -1.21 -7.23
CA LEU A 28 -3.46 -0.15 -6.22
C LEU A 28 -2.11 0.57 -6.12
N LEU A 29 -0.99 -0.17 -6.14
CA LEU A 29 0.35 0.40 -6.09
C LEU A 29 0.59 1.37 -7.26
N PHE A 30 0.21 0.99 -8.48
CA PHE A 30 0.27 1.90 -9.64
C PHE A 30 -0.65 3.10 -9.48
N ARG A 31 -1.88 2.87 -9.02
CA ARG A 31 -2.87 3.93 -8.84
C ARG A 31 -2.45 4.96 -7.80
N HIS A 32 -1.73 4.56 -6.76
CA HIS A 32 -1.19 5.45 -5.73
C HIS A 32 0.19 6.01 -6.07
N GLY A 33 0.71 5.76 -7.28
CA GLY A 33 2.01 6.26 -7.72
C GLY A 33 3.20 5.64 -6.99
N VAL A 34 3.02 4.47 -6.36
CA VAL A 34 4.11 3.73 -5.72
C VAL A 34 5.10 3.22 -6.76
N PHE A 35 4.57 2.76 -7.89
CA PHE A 35 5.36 2.38 -9.04
C PHE A 35 5.10 3.32 -10.22
N HIS A 36 6.18 3.70 -10.89
CA HIS A 36 6.14 4.25 -12.23
C HIS A 36 6.55 3.15 -13.21
N HIS A 37 5.99 3.17 -14.42
CA HIS A 37 6.20 2.15 -15.45
C HIS A 37 7.67 1.93 -15.83
N TYR A 38 8.54 2.93 -15.63
CA TYR A 38 9.98 2.81 -15.88
C TYR A 38 10.78 2.20 -14.71
N ASN A 39 10.20 2.13 -13.52
CA ASN A 39 10.91 1.74 -12.30
C ASN A 39 10.54 0.32 -11.82
N CYS A 40 9.78 -0.42 -12.60
CA CYS A 40 9.27 -1.73 -12.23
C CYS A 40 9.37 -2.74 -13.38
N ASN A 41 9.68 -4.00 -13.05
CA ASN A 41 9.67 -5.12 -13.99
C ASN A 41 8.23 -5.62 -14.21
N LEU A 42 7.32 -4.72 -14.61
CA LEU A 42 5.89 -5.00 -14.73
C LEU A 42 5.61 -6.19 -15.67
N ASN A 43 6.34 -6.28 -16.79
CA ASN A 43 6.22 -7.40 -17.72
C ASN A 43 6.58 -8.75 -17.08
N TYR A 44 7.58 -8.76 -16.19
CA TYR A 44 7.96 -9.97 -15.46
C TYR A 44 6.90 -10.33 -14.42
N TRP A 45 6.43 -9.36 -13.65
CA TRP A 45 5.42 -9.59 -12.61
C TRP A 45 4.09 -10.07 -13.20
N MET A 46 3.64 -9.48 -14.31
CA MET A 46 2.38 -9.87 -14.96
C MET A 46 2.40 -11.30 -15.51
N ASN A 47 3.57 -11.85 -15.85
CA ASN A 47 3.70 -13.23 -16.33
C ASN A 47 3.55 -14.26 -15.20
N ASP A 48 3.81 -13.89 -13.94
CA ASP A 48 3.77 -14.81 -12.81
C ASP A 48 3.30 -14.14 -11.50
N LEU A 49 2.09 -13.56 -11.54
CA LEU A 49 1.53 -12.75 -10.43
C LEU A 49 1.23 -13.55 -9.16
N TYR A 50 1.19 -14.87 -9.25
CA TYR A 50 0.83 -15.77 -8.14
C TYR A 50 2.06 -16.37 -7.45
N SER A 51 3.25 -16.18 -8.02
CA SER A 51 4.47 -16.70 -7.40
C SER A 51 4.87 -15.86 -6.19
N GLU A 52 5.37 -16.57 -5.18
CA GLU A 52 6.05 -15.97 -4.05
C GLU A 52 7.22 -15.08 -4.50
N LYS A 53 7.91 -15.48 -5.57
CA LYS A 53 9.00 -14.72 -6.16
C LYS A 53 8.56 -13.34 -6.66
N THR A 54 7.40 -13.25 -7.33
CA THR A 54 6.85 -11.96 -7.73
C THR A 54 6.47 -11.11 -6.53
N ALA A 55 5.90 -11.71 -5.48
CA ALA A 55 5.62 -10.98 -4.23
C ALA A 55 6.91 -10.39 -3.62
N GLN A 56 7.95 -11.22 -3.48
CA GLN A 56 9.27 -10.81 -2.98
C GLN A 56 9.85 -9.66 -3.81
N GLU A 57 9.78 -9.72 -5.15
CA GLU A 57 10.28 -8.65 -6.01
C GLU A 57 9.47 -7.36 -5.87
N VAL A 58 8.14 -7.44 -5.81
CA VAL A 58 7.26 -6.28 -5.61
C VAL A 58 7.63 -5.55 -4.33
N PHE A 59 7.70 -6.25 -3.20
CA PHE A 59 8.04 -5.63 -1.91
C PHE A 59 9.50 -5.15 -1.88
N SER A 60 10.42 -5.87 -2.53
CA SER A 60 11.82 -5.44 -2.67
C SER A 60 11.94 -4.12 -3.43
N THR A 61 11.13 -3.93 -4.48
CA THR A 61 11.11 -2.67 -5.24
C THR A 61 10.55 -1.55 -4.39
N ILE A 62 9.44 -1.77 -3.66
CA ILE A 62 8.88 -0.76 -2.74
C ILE A 62 9.93 -0.32 -1.70
N LYS A 63 10.65 -1.28 -1.11
CA LYS A 63 11.72 -1.03 -0.14
C LYS A 63 12.80 -0.08 -0.69
N LYS A 64 13.14 -0.19 -1.98
CA LYS A 64 14.14 0.66 -2.65
C LYS A 64 13.62 2.05 -3.02
N CYS A 65 12.32 2.21 -3.20
CA CYS A 65 11.69 3.47 -3.62
C CYS A 65 11.49 4.49 -2.48
N GLY A 66 11.88 4.16 -1.25
CA GLY A 66 11.96 5.11 -0.13
C GLY A 66 10.62 5.46 0.53
N PRO A 67 10.57 6.54 1.33
CA PRO A 67 9.45 6.81 2.25
C PRO A 67 8.12 7.08 1.54
N HIS A 68 8.14 7.61 0.32
CA HIS A 68 6.92 7.84 -0.46
C HIS A 68 6.25 6.51 -0.86
N ALA A 69 7.04 5.55 -1.32
CA ALA A 69 6.56 4.22 -1.70
C ALA A 69 6.03 3.44 -0.48
N PHE A 70 6.69 3.59 0.68
CA PHE A 70 6.20 3.03 1.94
C PHE A 70 4.82 3.58 2.32
N ALA A 71 4.63 4.91 2.27
CA ALA A 71 3.34 5.52 2.57
C ALA A 71 2.23 5.04 1.61
N GLY A 72 2.55 4.89 0.33
CA GLY A 72 1.61 4.34 -0.65
C GLY A 72 1.30 2.86 -0.43
N LEU A 73 2.27 2.04 -0.03
CA LEU A 73 2.05 0.65 0.38
C LEU A 73 1.07 0.57 1.56
N VAL A 74 1.27 1.37 2.61
CA VAL A 74 0.36 1.44 3.77
C VAL A 74 -1.08 1.77 3.33
N LEU A 75 -1.25 2.69 2.39
CA LEU A 75 -2.57 3.03 1.84
C LEU A 75 -3.19 1.86 1.04
N CYS A 76 -2.39 1.15 0.25
CA CYS A 76 -2.87 0.01 -0.53
C CYS A 76 -3.29 -1.16 0.39
N LEU A 77 -2.48 -1.47 1.41
CA LEU A 77 -2.83 -2.46 2.43
C LEU A 77 -4.11 -2.08 3.18
N ALA A 78 -4.33 -0.79 3.42
CA ALA A 78 -5.52 -0.30 4.11
C ALA A 78 -6.78 -0.44 3.23
N HIS A 79 -6.64 -0.28 1.91
CA HIS A 79 -7.71 -0.58 0.95
C HIS A 79 -8.06 -2.07 0.91
N LEU A 80 -7.06 -2.94 1.06
CA LEU A 80 -7.24 -4.40 1.05
C LEU A 80 -7.67 -4.98 2.40
N GLY A 81 -7.67 -4.16 3.47
CA GLY A 81 -8.08 -4.58 4.80
C GLY A 81 -6.99 -5.22 5.66
N HIS A 82 -5.72 -5.19 5.22
CA HIS A 82 -4.56 -5.72 5.95
C HIS A 82 -4.08 -4.78 7.07
N TYR A 83 -5.00 -4.35 7.93
CA TYR A 83 -4.73 -3.39 9.00
C TYR A 83 -3.83 -3.94 10.11
N ASP A 84 -3.88 -5.25 10.30
CA ASP A 84 -3.00 -6.01 11.19
C ASP A 84 -1.53 -5.92 10.76
N ILE A 85 -1.27 -6.01 9.46
CA ILE A 85 0.08 -5.85 8.89
C ILE A 85 0.53 -4.40 9.00
N ILE A 86 -0.33 -3.44 8.64
CA ILE A 86 -0.01 -2.00 8.77
C ILE A 86 0.31 -1.64 10.21
N HIS A 87 -0.46 -2.17 11.17
CA HIS A 87 -0.24 -1.91 12.57
C HIS A 87 1.13 -2.45 13.02
N SER A 88 1.46 -3.69 12.66
CA SER A 88 2.79 -4.26 12.91
C SER A 88 3.90 -3.38 12.32
N MET A 89 3.71 -2.87 11.10
CA MET A 89 4.65 -1.92 10.51
C MET A 89 4.73 -0.60 11.27
N GLU A 90 3.64 0.07 11.64
CA GLU A 90 3.67 1.41 12.28
C GLU A 90 4.16 1.41 13.73
N HIS A 91 3.97 0.33 14.47
CA HIS A 91 4.14 0.37 15.92
C HIS A 91 5.04 -0.73 16.49
N GLY A 92 5.49 -1.71 15.69
CA GLY A 92 6.33 -2.83 16.12
C GLY A 92 5.69 -3.79 17.13
N SER A 93 4.62 -3.36 17.83
CA SER A 93 3.85 -4.09 18.83
C SER A 93 2.37 -3.75 18.69
N LEU A 94 1.48 -4.73 18.90
CA LEU A 94 0.03 -4.52 18.93
C LEU A 94 -0.32 -3.41 19.92
N PRO A 95 -1.27 -2.52 19.59
CA PRO A 95 -1.62 -1.44 20.48
C PRO A 95 -2.37 -2.04 21.66
N SER A 96 -1.78 -1.95 22.84
CA SER A 96 -2.36 -2.46 24.08
C SER A 96 -3.58 -1.65 24.53
N THR A 97 -3.77 -0.44 23.99
CA THR A 97 -4.85 0.48 24.37
C THR A 97 -5.78 0.89 23.22
N THR A 98 -7.06 1.08 23.55
CA THR A 98 -8.15 1.45 22.63
C THR A 98 -8.00 2.85 22.04
N GLU A 99 -7.34 3.78 22.74
CA GLU A 99 -7.12 5.14 22.26
C GLU A 99 -6.09 5.22 21.15
N GLN A 100 -4.99 4.46 21.27
CA GLN A 100 -3.97 4.33 20.22
C GLN A 100 -4.58 3.76 18.95
N LYS A 101 -5.40 2.70 19.07
CA LYS A 101 -6.17 2.13 17.96
C LYS A 101 -7.03 3.20 17.29
N ARG A 102 -7.82 3.94 18.06
CA ARG A 102 -8.76 4.95 17.53
C ARG A 102 -8.05 6.09 16.80
N GLY A 103 -6.91 6.56 17.31
CA GLY A 103 -6.09 7.58 16.65
C GLY A 103 -5.54 7.10 15.31
N PHE A 104 -5.00 5.88 15.28
CA PHE A 104 -4.55 5.21 14.07
C PHE A 104 -5.67 5.08 13.03
N TRP A 105 -6.86 4.60 13.42
CA TRP A 105 -8.02 4.48 12.54
C TRP A 105 -8.47 5.82 11.95
N LYS A 106 -8.43 6.91 12.73
CA LYS A 106 -8.75 8.25 12.21
C LYS A 106 -7.75 8.72 11.16
N LYS A 107 -6.46 8.48 11.38
CA LYS A 107 -5.37 8.83 10.45
C LYS A 107 -5.52 8.06 9.13
N ILE A 108 -5.67 6.74 9.20
CA ILE A 108 -5.83 5.87 8.02
C ILE A 108 -7.12 6.21 7.27
N ALA A 109 -8.25 6.35 7.96
CA ALA A 109 -9.53 6.70 7.32
C ALA A 109 -9.48 8.09 6.65
N GLY A 110 -8.80 9.06 7.27
CA GLY A 110 -8.58 10.38 6.68
C GLY A 110 -7.72 10.32 5.42
N ALA A 111 -6.62 9.56 5.46
CA ALA A 111 -5.73 9.39 4.32
C ALA A 111 -6.41 8.64 3.16
N LEU A 112 -7.17 7.60 3.48
CA LEU A 112 -8.01 6.86 2.53
C LEU A 112 -9.03 7.78 1.88
N ARG A 113 -9.78 8.54 2.68
CA ARG A 113 -10.79 9.50 2.20
C ARG A 113 -10.18 10.57 1.31
N ASN A 114 -9.02 11.13 1.68
CA ASN A 114 -8.34 12.12 0.86
C ASN A 114 -7.84 11.53 -0.46
N SER A 115 -7.35 10.28 -0.44
CA SER A 115 -6.93 9.60 -1.66
C SER A 115 -8.10 9.21 -2.56
N LEU A 116 -9.26 8.90 -1.99
CA LEU A 116 -10.50 8.69 -2.74
C LEU A 116 -11.04 10.03 -3.27
N ARG A 117 -10.96 11.13 -2.52
CA ARG A 117 -11.44 12.44 -2.97
C ARG A 117 -10.60 13.03 -4.10
N LYS A 118 -9.29 12.79 -4.12
CA LYS A 118 -8.42 13.14 -5.27
C LYS A 118 -8.78 12.35 -6.54
N ARG A 119 -9.59 11.28 -6.45
CA ARG A 119 -10.13 10.50 -7.56
C ARG A 119 -11.28 11.22 -8.27
N ASP A 120 -12.10 11.95 -7.51
CA ASP A 120 -13.30 12.64 -8.01
C ASP A 120 -12.99 14.06 -8.51
N GLY A 121 -11.84 14.23 -9.18
CA GLY A 121 -11.75 15.19 -10.29
C GLY A 121 -12.52 14.68 -11.51
N PHE A 122 -13.72 14.15 -11.27
CA PHE A 122 -14.69 13.82 -12.30
C PHE A 122 -15.20 15.17 -12.78
N GLU A 123 -14.93 15.51 -14.04
CA GLU A 123 -15.70 16.56 -14.69
C GLU A 123 -17.17 16.25 -14.44
N ALA A 124 -17.88 17.22 -13.85
CA ALA A 124 -19.33 17.19 -13.86
C ALA A 124 -19.74 17.09 -15.32
N VAL A 125 -20.19 15.91 -15.75
CA VAL A 125 -20.84 15.76 -17.05
C VAL A 125 -22.01 16.73 -17.01
N PRO A 126 -22.05 17.76 -17.87
CA PRO A 126 -23.21 18.63 -17.95
C PRO A 126 -24.40 17.73 -18.27
N ASN A 127 -25.38 17.75 -17.38
CA ASN A 127 -26.61 17.02 -17.56
C ASN A 127 -27.37 17.74 -18.69
N GLU A 128 -27.10 17.35 -19.94
CA GLU A 128 -27.95 17.75 -21.07
C GLU A 128 -29.29 17.03 -20.91
N ILE A 129 -30.24 17.72 -20.28
CA ILE A 129 -31.66 17.39 -20.35
C ILE A 129 -32.26 18.35 -21.38
N ASN A 130 -32.52 17.78 -22.57
CA ASN A 130 -33.34 18.28 -23.69
C ASN A 130 -33.05 19.67 -24.28
#